data_AF-A0A3B9YH96-F1
#
_entry.id   AF-A0A3B9YH96-F1
#
_cell.length_a   1.000
_cell.length_b   1.000
_cell.length_c   1.000
_cell.angle_alpha   90.00
_cell.angle_beta   90.00
_cell.angle_gamma   90.00
#
_symmetry.space_group_name_H-M   'P 1'
#
loop_
_entity.id
_entity.type
_entity.pdbx_description
1 polymer ?
#
loop_
_entity_poly.entity_id
_entity_poly.type
_entity_poly.pdbx_seq_one_letter_code
_entity_poly.pdbx_strand_id
1 'polypeptide(L)'
;MRMLVLWLLLAPASAADLKDDPVGRRVRQGLEERAALEAMAEARDMLARFESLERRYTQDGDLGRFARDREAMISEAMSCFDRLEDVSKDIQSAQVSQQMFNALGLASIAKQKSGAFEKEDLQEVSARTIELSRSLHLQEQTGALKDEVGNFLVRDNAFFKAAEEDVRAKRRLRIGAALGAVVLCAGIAFFLLRRGKRL
;
A
#
# COMPACT_ATOMS: atom_id res chain seq x y z
N MET A 1 39.54 -23.64 -17.33
CA MET A 1 39.98 -22.30 -16.86
C MET A 1 38.84 -21.30 -16.62
N ARG A 2 37.74 -21.30 -17.40
CA ARG A 2 36.62 -20.34 -17.22
C ARG A 2 35.78 -20.50 -15.93
N MET A 3 35.71 -21.70 -15.36
CA MET A 3 34.97 -21.99 -14.10
C MET A 3 35.61 -21.36 -12.84
N LEU A 4 36.94 -21.20 -12.82
CA LEU A 4 37.65 -20.66 -11.65
C LEU A 4 37.43 -19.14 -11.48
N VAL A 5 37.26 -18.43 -12.59
CA VAL A 5 37.07 -16.97 -12.60
C VAL A 5 35.68 -16.60 -12.04
N LEU A 6 34.65 -17.40 -12.31
CA LEU A 6 33.31 -17.21 -11.74
C LEU A 6 33.29 -17.43 -10.22
N TRP A 7 34.02 -18.43 -9.71
CA TRP A 7 34.18 -18.65 -8.28
C TRP A 7 34.93 -17.52 -7.58
N LEU A 8 35.97 -16.97 -8.22
CA LEU A 8 36.74 -15.84 -7.70
C LEU A 8 35.96 -14.51 -7.68
N LEU A 9 34.99 -14.33 -8.59
CA LEU A 9 34.10 -13.16 -8.61
C LEU A 9 32.94 -13.26 -7.60
N LEU A 10 32.53 -14.48 -7.20
CA LEU A 10 31.48 -14.72 -6.20
C LEU A 10 32.01 -14.84 -4.74
N ALA A 11 33.31 -15.07 -4.57
CA ALA A 11 33.94 -15.21 -3.25
C ALA A 11 33.93 -13.94 -2.38
N PRO A 12 34.18 -12.72 -2.89
CA PRO A 12 34.21 -11.53 -2.03
C PRO A 12 32.80 -11.02 -1.64
N ALA A 13 31.76 -11.34 -2.41
CA ALA A 13 30.37 -10.98 -2.07
C ALA A 13 29.78 -11.90 -0.97
N SER A 14 30.24 -13.14 -0.88
CA SER A 14 29.74 -14.14 0.07
C SER A 14 30.49 -14.15 1.41
N ALA A 15 31.76 -13.71 1.46
CA ALA A 15 32.56 -13.74 2.68
C ALA A 15 32.09 -12.76 3.78
N ALA A 16 31.37 -11.69 3.42
CA ALA A 16 30.79 -10.76 4.39
C ALA A 16 29.50 -11.30 5.03
N ASP A 17 28.67 -12.01 4.25
CA ASP A 17 27.41 -12.64 4.71
C ASP A 17 27.61 -14.00 5.40
N LEU A 18 28.79 -14.62 5.26
CA LEU A 18 29.09 -15.94 5.84
C LEU A 18 29.24 -15.94 7.37
N LYS A 19 29.25 -14.77 8.03
CA LYS A 19 29.37 -14.69 9.50
C LYS A 19 28.07 -14.96 10.25
N ASP A 20 26.94 -15.04 9.55
CA ASP A 20 25.65 -15.23 10.21
C ASP A 20 25.32 -16.71 10.45
N ASP A 21 25.41 -17.08 11.73
CA ASP A 21 24.88 -18.32 12.30
C ASP A 21 23.49 -18.64 11.69
N PRO A 22 23.22 -19.87 11.22
CA PRO A 22 21.90 -20.27 10.74
C PRO A 22 20.75 -19.92 11.70
N VAL A 23 20.99 -19.88 13.01
CA VAL A 23 20.01 -19.42 14.00
C VAL A 23 19.74 -17.91 13.87
N GLY A 24 20.79 -17.10 13.74
CA GLY A 24 20.68 -15.65 13.58
C GLY A 24 19.92 -15.25 12.31
N ARG A 25 20.05 -16.02 11.22
CA ARG A 25 19.29 -15.80 9.99
C ARG A 25 17.80 -16.11 10.11
N ARG A 26 17.44 -17.24 10.73
CA ARG A 26 16.02 -17.56 10.99
C ARG A 26 15.36 -16.51 11.87
N VAL A 27 16.10 -15.96 12.84
CA VAL A 27 15.62 -14.86 13.68
C VAL A 27 15.37 -13.59 12.85
N ARG A 28 16.29 -13.20 11.96
CA ARG A 28 16.08 -12.04 11.07
C ARG A 28 14.91 -12.24 10.10
N GLN A 29 14.83 -13.41 9.46
CA GLN A 29 13.72 -13.74 8.57
C GLN A 29 12.37 -13.69 9.31
N GLY A 30 12.31 -14.18 10.54
CA GLY A 30 11.10 -14.06 11.37
C GLY A 30 10.75 -12.62 11.75
N LEU A 31 11.74 -11.74 11.93
CA LEU A 31 11.52 -10.31 12.18
C LEU A 31 11.01 -9.59 10.94
N GLU A 32 11.55 -9.90 9.76
CA GLU A 32 11.09 -9.36 8.47
C GLU A 32 9.67 -9.83 8.14
N GLU A 33 9.37 -11.12 8.31
CA GLU A 33 8.02 -11.66 8.14
C GLU A 33 7.03 -10.97 9.07
N ARG A 34 7.42 -10.73 10.33
CA ARG A 34 6.57 -10.04 11.30
C ARG A 34 6.36 -8.57 10.94
N ALA A 35 7.41 -7.85 10.56
CA ALA A 35 7.33 -6.46 10.13
C ALA A 35 6.41 -6.32 8.90
N ALA A 36 6.47 -7.28 7.97
CA ALA A 36 5.59 -7.31 6.82
C ALA A 36 4.12 -7.51 7.19
N LEU A 37 3.84 -8.48 8.06
CA LEU A 37 2.48 -8.73 8.54
C LEU A 37 1.90 -7.54 9.31
N GLU A 38 2.73 -6.87 10.14
CA GLU A 38 2.35 -5.66 10.86
C GLU A 38 2.05 -4.51 9.89
N ALA A 39 2.93 -4.24 8.93
CA ALA A 39 2.71 -3.21 7.90
C ALA A 39 1.46 -3.50 7.05
N MET A 40 1.20 -4.76 6.72
CA MET A 40 0.01 -5.17 6.00
C MET A 40 -1.27 -4.99 6.82
N ALA A 41 -1.23 -5.28 8.13
CA ALA A 41 -2.36 -5.08 9.02
C ALA A 41 -2.69 -3.59 9.17
N GLU A 42 -1.67 -2.74 9.34
CA GLU A 42 -1.81 -1.28 9.39
C GLU A 42 -2.45 -0.74 8.11
N ALA A 43 -1.95 -1.15 6.94
CA ALA A 43 -2.50 -0.71 5.66
C ALA A 43 -3.96 -1.15 5.45
N ARG A 44 -4.33 -2.37 5.86
CA ARG A 44 -5.72 -2.85 5.79
C ARG A 44 -6.65 -2.08 6.72
N ASP A 45 -6.20 -1.81 7.95
CA ASP A 45 -6.98 -1.00 8.90
C ASP A 45 -7.18 0.43 8.36
N MET A 46 -6.13 1.03 7.80
CA MET A 46 -6.19 2.34 7.16
C MET A 46 -7.22 2.35 6.01
N LEU A 47 -7.19 1.36 5.11
CA LEU A 47 -8.15 1.24 4.01
C LEU A 47 -9.60 1.10 4.53
N ALA A 48 -9.82 0.32 5.59
CA ALA A 48 -11.14 0.16 6.21
C ALA A 48 -11.64 1.48 6.84
N ARG A 49 -10.75 2.23 7.50
CA ARG A 49 -11.07 3.56 8.04
C ARG A 49 -11.42 4.55 6.92
N PHE A 50 -10.80 4.42 5.76
CA PHE A 50 -11.10 5.28 4.62
C PHE A 50 -12.50 5.01 4.06
N GLU A 51 -12.85 3.74 3.84
CA GLU A 51 -14.21 3.40 3.40
C GLU A 51 -15.27 3.92 4.37
N SER A 52 -14.99 3.87 5.67
CA SER A 52 -15.85 4.46 6.70
C SER A 52 -15.96 5.99 6.57
N LEU A 53 -14.86 6.67 6.23
CA LEU A 53 -14.87 8.11 5.99
C LEU A 53 -15.71 8.48 4.75
N GLU A 54 -15.55 7.78 3.63
CA GLU A 54 -16.36 7.99 2.43
C GLU A 54 -17.85 7.74 2.69
N ARG A 55 -18.20 6.66 3.41
CA ARG A 55 -19.58 6.37 3.79
C ARG A 55 -20.18 7.48 4.65
N ARG A 56 -19.43 7.99 5.63
CA ARG A 56 -19.87 9.12 6.46
C ARG A 56 -20.11 10.37 5.64
N TYR A 57 -19.21 10.73 4.72
CA TYR A 57 -19.44 11.86 3.82
C TYR A 57 -20.65 11.66 2.93
N THR A 58 -20.87 10.45 2.41
CA THR A 58 -22.03 10.14 1.57
C THR A 58 -23.35 10.30 2.34
N GLN A 59 -23.35 10.08 3.66
CA GLN A 59 -24.51 10.24 4.53
C GLN A 59 -24.72 11.70 4.96
N ASP A 60 -23.67 12.35 5.45
CA ASP A 60 -23.75 13.68 6.07
C ASP A 60 -23.68 14.82 5.04
N GLY A 61 -23.05 14.58 3.88
CA GLY A 61 -22.80 15.58 2.84
C GLY A 61 -21.87 16.73 3.25
N ASP A 62 -21.20 16.61 4.41
CA ASP A 62 -20.32 17.65 4.94
C ASP A 62 -18.91 17.53 4.36
N LEU A 63 -18.68 18.25 3.26
CA LEU A 63 -17.39 18.30 2.58
C LEU A 63 -16.28 18.94 3.44
N GLY A 64 -16.62 19.87 4.34
CA GLY A 64 -15.64 20.56 5.17
C GLY A 64 -15.10 19.67 6.28
N ARG A 65 -15.95 18.80 6.85
CA ARG A 65 -15.50 17.74 7.76
C ARG A 65 -14.72 16.66 7.02
N PHE A 66 -15.23 16.21 5.87
CA PHE A 66 -14.53 15.21 5.05
C PHE A 66 -13.12 15.65 4.66
N ALA A 67 -12.94 16.89 4.20
CA ALA A 67 -11.63 17.42 3.78
C ALA A 67 -10.59 17.39 4.92
N ARG A 68 -10.99 17.74 6.15
CA ARG A 68 -10.10 17.74 7.32
C ARG A 68 -9.68 16.34 7.72
N ASP A 69 -10.64 15.42 7.80
CA ASP A 69 -10.37 14.03 8.19
C ASP A 69 -9.57 13.31 7.09
N ARG A 70 -9.81 13.63 5.82
CA ARG A 70 -9.09 13.12 4.64
C ARG A 70 -7.61 13.48 4.64
N GLU A 71 -7.26 14.71 5.00
CA GLU A 71 -5.86 15.16 4.97
C GLU A 71 -4.97 14.32 5.89
N ALA A 72 -5.44 14.02 7.10
CA ALA A 72 -4.76 13.10 8.02
C ALA A 72 -4.63 11.69 7.42
N MET A 73 -5.69 11.18 6.78
CA MET A 73 -5.68 9.85 6.16
C MET A 73 -4.72 9.74 4.98
N ILE A 74 -4.54 10.80 4.19
CA ILE A 74 -3.60 10.79 3.07
C ILE A 74 -2.16 10.70 3.56
N SER A 75 -1.82 11.48 4.59
CA SER A 75 -0.49 11.40 5.20
C SER A 75 -0.21 10.00 5.76
N GLU A 76 -1.21 9.40 6.41
CA GLU A 76 -1.12 8.04 6.93
C GLU A 76 -0.97 7.00 5.81
N ALA A 77 -1.71 7.15 4.72
CA ALA A 77 -1.62 6.26 3.56
C ALA A 77 -0.29 6.35 2.82
N MET A 78 0.27 7.57 2.67
CA MET A 78 1.63 7.74 2.14
C MET A 78 2.66 7.04 3.04
N SER A 79 2.55 7.20 4.36
CA SER A 79 3.44 6.50 5.29
C SER A 79 3.27 4.97 5.22
N CYS A 80 2.05 4.47 5.04
CA CYS A 80 1.81 3.03 4.86
C CYS A 80 2.40 2.54 3.54
N PHE A 81 2.25 3.32 2.46
CA PHE A 81 2.81 2.99 1.15
C PHE A 81 4.33 2.89 1.20
N ASP A 82 5.00 3.86 1.81
CA ASP A 82 6.46 3.88 1.97
C ASP A 82 6.93 2.69 2.82
N ARG A 83 6.24 2.39 3.94
CA ARG A 83 6.55 1.21 4.78
C ARG A 83 6.39 -0.10 4.01
N LEU A 84 5.30 -0.27 3.26
CA LEU A 84 5.10 -1.47 2.43
C LEU A 84 6.16 -1.59 1.34
N GLU A 85 6.62 -0.46 0.78
CA GLU A 85 7.72 -0.46 -0.17
C GLU A 85 9.05 -0.88 0.46
N ASP A 86 9.38 -0.35 1.64
CA ASP A 86 10.61 -0.69 2.35
C ASP A 86 10.62 -2.16 2.78
N VAL A 87 9.52 -2.65 3.36
CA VAL A 87 9.33 -4.07 3.68
C VAL A 87 9.48 -4.95 2.43
N SER A 88 8.90 -4.54 1.30
CA SER A 88 9.01 -5.31 0.05
C SER A 88 10.45 -5.41 -0.44
N LYS A 89 11.23 -4.32 -0.31
CA LYS A 89 12.67 -4.31 -0.62
C LYS A 89 13.47 -5.20 0.33
N ASP A 90 13.14 -5.17 1.62
CA ASP A 90 13.79 -6.01 2.63
C ASP A 90 13.53 -7.50 2.38
N ILE A 91 12.27 -7.88 2.12
CA ILE A 91 11.90 -9.25 1.73
C ILE A 91 12.64 -9.68 0.46
N GLN A 92 12.70 -8.82 -0.56
CA GLN A 92 13.40 -9.14 -1.81
C GLN A 92 14.91 -9.32 -1.57
N SER A 93 15.53 -8.50 -0.73
CA SER A 93 16.95 -8.61 -0.39
C SER A 93 17.24 -9.90 0.37
N ALA A 94 16.40 -10.22 1.37
CA ALA A 94 16.49 -11.47 2.13
C ALA A 94 16.33 -12.71 1.23
N GLN A 95 15.39 -12.68 0.26
CA GLN A 95 15.22 -13.76 -0.71
C GLN A 95 16.45 -13.97 -1.59
N VAL A 96 17.07 -12.91 -2.09
CA VAL A 96 18.27 -13.00 -2.93
C VAL A 96 19.41 -13.65 -2.14
N SER A 97 19.59 -13.25 -0.87
CA SER A 97 20.57 -13.88 0.02
C SER A 97 20.23 -15.37 0.25
N GLN A 98 18.98 -15.71 0.55
CA GLN A 98 18.52 -17.10 0.74
C GLN A 98 18.75 -17.97 -0.51
N GLN A 99 18.48 -17.44 -1.71
CA GLN A 99 18.69 -18.14 -2.98
C GLN A 99 20.17 -18.37 -3.27
N MET A 100 21.04 -17.38 -3.01
CA MET A 100 22.49 -17.56 -3.15
C MET A 100 23.01 -18.64 -2.20
N PHE A 101 22.56 -18.65 -0.95
CA PHE A 101 22.94 -19.69 0.01
C PHE A 101 22.36 -21.07 -0.31
N ASN A 102 21.14 -21.15 -0.84
CA ASN A 102 20.55 -22.41 -1.30
C ASN A 102 21.29 -22.95 -2.52
N ALA A 103 21.66 -22.10 -3.47
CA ALA A 103 22.48 -22.49 -4.62
C ALA A 103 23.88 -22.95 -4.20
N LEU A 104 24.53 -22.24 -3.27
CA LEU A 104 25.84 -22.62 -2.73
C LEU A 104 25.77 -23.91 -1.90
N GLY A 105 24.72 -24.10 -1.10
CA GLY A 105 24.47 -25.32 -0.33
C GLY A 105 24.21 -26.51 -1.25
N LEU A 106 23.33 -26.38 -2.23
CA LEU A 106 23.06 -27.41 -3.24
C LEU A 106 24.31 -27.73 -4.09
N ALA A 107 25.09 -26.71 -4.47
CA ALA A 107 26.36 -26.90 -5.17
C ALA A 107 27.43 -27.58 -4.30
N SER A 108 27.46 -27.29 -3.00
CA SER A 108 28.33 -27.96 -2.02
C SER A 108 27.95 -29.43 -1.85
N ILE A 109 26.65 -29.73 -1.69
CA ILE A 109 26.10 -31.08 -1.60
C ILE A 109 26.40 -31.85 -2.91
N ALA A 110 26.18 -31.23 -4.07
CA ALA A 110 26.47 -31.82 -5.38
C ALA A 110 27.98 -32.07 -5.60
N LYS A 111 28.85 -31.25 -5.01
CA LYS A 111 30.31 -31.41 -5.07
C LYS A 111 30.85 -32.42 -4.05
N GLN A 112 30.19 -32.58 -2.90
CA GLN A 112 30.57 -33.54 -1.86
C GLN A 112 30.09 -34.97 -2.12
N LYS A 113 28.98 -35.16 -2.85
CA LYS A 113 28.37 -36.49 -3.03
C LYS A 113 28.15 -36.82 -4.51
N SER A 114 29.17 -37.39 -5.16
CA SER A 114 29.03 -38.14 -6.43
C SER A 114 28.44 -39.56 -6.22
N GLY A 115 27.62 -39.76 -5.18
CA GLY A 115 27.01 -41.04 -4.85
C GLY A 115 26.35 -41.00 -3.46
N ALA A 116 25.04 -41.25 -3.41
CA ALA A 116 24.16 -41.32 -2.23
C ALA A 116 23.77 -39.99 -1.55
N PHE A 117 22.67 -39.39 -2.03
CA PHE A 117 21.89 -38.42 -1.24
C PHE A 117 21.28 -39.12 -0.02
N GLU A 118 21.48 -38.56 1.18
CA GLU A 118 20.85 -39.08 2.40
C GLU A 118 19.48 -38.44 2.63
N LYS A 119 18.66 -39.08 3.46
CA LYS A 119 17.27 -38.65 3.74
C LYS A 119 17.20 -37.27 4.41
N GLU A 120 18.21 -36.92 5.20
CA GLU A 120 18.33 -35.62 5.88
C GLU A 120 18.60 -34.48 4.87
N ASP A 121 19.42 -34.73 3.84
CA ASP A 121 19.68 -33.77 2.76
C ASP A 121 18.38 -33.40 2.01
N LEU A 122 17.49 -34.38 1.80
CA LEU A 122 16.19 -34.17 1.16
C LEU A 122 15.21 -33.38 2.03
N GLN A 123 15.23 -33.60 3.35
CA GLN A 123 14.39 -32.85 4.29
C GLN A 123 14.85 -31.39 4.39
N GLU A 124 16.16 -31.15 4.36
CA GLU A 124 16.71 -29.79 4.37
C GLU A 124 16.35 -29.01 3.09
N VAL A 125 16.46 -29.64 1.93
CA VAL A 125 16.05 -29.03 0.65
C VAL A 125 14.53 -28.77 0.61
N SER A 126 13.73 -29.70 1.15
CA SER A 126 12.28 -29.52 1.26
C SER A 126 11.92 -28.34 2.17
N ALA A 127 12.53 -28.23 3.36
CA ALA A 127 12.30 -27.12 4.28
C ALA A 127 12.67 -25.77 3.66
N ARG A 128 13.82 -25.68 2.99
CA ARG A 128 14.29 -24.48 2.27
C ARG A 128 13.34 -24.08 1.12
N THR A 129 12.72 -25.05 0.45
CA THR A 129 11.74 -24.80 -0.61
C THR A 129 10.43 -24.24 -0.05
N ILE A 130 9.98 -24.75 1.09
CA ILE A 130 8.79 -24.26 1.80
C ILE A 130 9.00 -22.81 2.27
N GLU A 131 10.17 -22.51 2.85
CA GLU A 131 10.54 -21.15 3.27
C GLU A 131 10.56 -20.17 2.08
N LEU A 132 11.13 -20.57 0.94
CA LEU A 132 11.13 -19.76 -0.27
C LEU A 132 9.70 -19.50 -0.77
N SER A 133 8.85 -20.53 -0.81
CA SER A 133 7.45 -20.38 -1.23
C SER A 133 6.68 -19.44 -0.32
N ARG A 134 6.92 -19.48 1.00
CA ARG A 134 6.30 -18.56 1.96
C ARG A 134 6.73 -17.12 1.72
N SER A 135 8.03 -16.89 1.55
CA SER A 135 8.57 -15.54 1.32
C SER A 135 8.07 -14.94 0.00
N LEU A 136 7.98 -15.74 -1.07
CA LEU A 136 7.40 -15.31 -2.34
C LEU A 136 5.93 -14.92 -2.19
N HIS A 137 5.16 -15.71 -1.46
CA HIS A 137 3.76 -15.40 -1.22
C HIS A 137 3.59 -14.11 -0.40
N LEU A 138 4.43 -13.90 0.61
CA LEU A 138 4.43 -12.67 1.42
C LEU A 138 4.78 -11.43 0.58
N GLN A 139 5.75 -11.56 -0.32
CA GLN A 139 6.11 -10.50 -1.25
C GLN A 139 4.96 -10.15 -2.20
N GLU A 140 4.30 -11.16 -2.77
CA GLU A 140 3.13 -10.99 -3.64
C GLU A 140 2.00 -10.27 -2.90
N GLN A 141 1.68 -10.70 -1.66
CA GLN A 141 0.64 -10.07 -0.85
C GLN A 141 1.00 -8.62 -0.47
N THR A 142 2.26 -8.36 -0.12
CA THR A 142 2.74 -7.01 0.22
C THR A 142 2.67 -6.10 -1.00
N GLY A 143 3.05 -6.60 -2.18
CA GLY A 143 2.96 -5.87 -3.45
C GLY A 143 1.51 -5.55 -3.83
N ALA A 144 0.61 -6.53 -3.76
CA ALA A 144 -0.81 -6.33 -4.05
C ALA A 144 -1.44 -5.27 -3.13
N LEU A 145 -1.09 -5.28 -1.85
CA LEU A 145 -1.59 -4.30 -0.89
C LEU A 145 -1.00 -2.90 -1.12
N LYS A 146 0.28 -2.81 -1.50
CA LYS A 146 0.90 -1.55 -1.92
C LYS A 146 0.16 -0.95 -3.12
N ASP A 147 -0.15 -1.76 -4.12
CA ASP A 147 -0.92 -1.34 -5.29
C ASP A 147 -2.33 -0.89 -4.90
N GLU A 148 -2.97 -1.58 -3.95
CA GLU A 148 -4.27 -1.20 -3.42
C GLU A 148 -4.24 0.16 -2.71
N VAL A 149 -3.24 0.41 -1.86
CA VAL A 149 -3.01 1.72 -1.21
C VAL A 149 -2.74 2.82 -2.24
N GLY A 150 -1.94 2.53 -3.27
CA GLY A 150 -1.69 3.46 -4.38
C GLY A 150 -2.96 3.80 -5.16
N ASN A 151 -3.75 2.79 -5.52
CA ASN A 151 -5.04 2.96 -6.19
C ASN A 151 -6.04 3.71 -5.31
N PHE A 152 -6.00 3.49 -4.00
CA PHE A 152 -6.77 4.25 -3.02
C PHE A 152 -6.47 5.76 -3.11
N LEU A 153 -5.20 6.18 -3.08
CA LEU A 153 -4.83 7.60 -3.18
C LEU A 153 -5.35 8.26 -4.47
N VAL A 154 -5.34 7.53 -5.58
CA VAL A 154 -5.88 8.00 -6.87
C VAL A 154 -7.41 8.14 -6.80
N ARG A 155 -8.10 7.11 -6.30
CA ARG A 155 -9.57 7.08 -6.16
C ARG A 155 -10.08 8.17 -5.23
N ASP A 156 -9.45 8.35 -4.07
CA ASP A 156 -9.82 9.37 -3.10
C ASP A 156 -9.71 10.79 -3.70
N ASN A 157 -8.64 11.07 -4.45
CA ASN A 157 -8.49 12.36 -5.13
C ASN A 157 -9.58 12.59 -6.18
N ALA A 158 -9.97 11.55 -6.92
CA ALA A 158 -11.08 11.64 -7.88
C ALA A 158 -12.43 11.88 -7.18
N PHE A 159 -12.68 11.16 -6.08
CA PHE A 159 -13.87 11.30 -5.26
C PHE A 159 -14.00 12.71 -4.69
N PHE A 160 -12.92 13.24 -4.10
CA PHE A 160 -12.90 14.58 -3.52
C PHE A 160 -13.17 15.67 -4.56
N LYS A 161 -12.60 15.56 -5.77
CA LYS A 161 -12.88 16.50 -6.87
C LYS A 161 -14.35 16.48 -7.28
N ALA A 162 -14.94 15.30 -7.44
CA ALA A 162 -16.34 15.17 -7.79
C ALA A 162 -17.26 15.78 -6.69
N ALA A 163 -16.91 15.55 -5.43
CA ALA A 163 -17.59 16.13 -4.28
C ALA A 163 -17.51 17.67 -4.26
N GLU A 164 -16.34 18.25 -4.54
CA GLU A 164 -16.19 19.70 -4.66
C GLU A 164 -17.05 20.29 -5.79
N GLU A 165 -17.07 19.64 -6.96
CA GLU A 165 -17.86 20.08 -8.10
C GLU A 165 -19.36 20.07 -7.81
N ASP A 166 -19.86 19.03 -7.14
CA ASP A 166 -21.26 18.94 -6.72
C ASP A 166 -21.63 20.05 -5.73
N VAL A 167 -20.79 20.31 -4.73
CA VAL A 167 -21.00 21.42 -3.78
C VAL A 167 -20.99 22.77 -4.49
N ARG A 168 -20.07 22.99 -5.44
CA ARG A 168 -20.03 24.21 -6.27
C ARG A 168 -21.30 24.35 -7.12
N ALA A 169 -21.79 23.28 -7.72
CA ALA A 169 -23.01 23.28 -8.52
C ALA A 169 -24.24 23.62 -7.64
N LYS A 170 -24.39 22.97 -6.49
CA LYS A 170 -25.45 23.27 -5.51
C LYS A 170 -25.40 24.72 -5.04
N ARG A 171 -24.20 25.27 -4.80
CA ARG A 171 -24.04 26.68 -4.41
C ARG A 171 -24.50 27.63 -5.53
N ARG A 172 -24.16 27.35 -6.79
CA ARG A 172 -24.62 28.15 -7.94
C ARG A 172 -26.15 28.14 -8.06
N LEU A 173 -26.78 26.97 -7.89
CA LEU A 173 -28.23 26.85 -7.89
C LEU A 173 -28.88 27.66 -6.77
N ARG A 174 -28.34 27.61 -5.54
CA ARG A 174 -28.84 28.42 -4.41
C ARG A 174 -28.73 29.92 -4.68
N ILE A 175 -27.62 30.38 -5.25
CA ILE A 175 -27.44 31.78 -5.63
C ILE A 175 -28.45 32.20 -6.71
N GLY A 176 -28.64 31.36 -7.74
CA GLY A 176 -29.63 31.61 -8.78
C GLY A 176 -31.06 31.68 -8.24
N ALA A 177 -31.43 30.77 -7.34
CA ALA A 177 -32.73 30.78 -6.66
C ALA A 177 -32.91 32.03 -5.79
N ALA A 178 -31.88 32.44 -5.03
CA ALA A 178 -31.92 33.66 -4.22
C ALA A 178 -32.10 34.92 -5.07
N LEU A 179 -31.38 35.04 -6.19
CA LEU A 179 -31.54 36.15 -7.13
C LEU A 179 -32.95 36.16 -7.75
N GLY A 180 -33.47 34.99 -8.15
CA GLY A 180 -34.84 34.86 -8.66
C GLY A 180 -35.89 35.30 -7.64
N ALA A 181 -35.72 34.93 -6.37
CA ALA A 181 -36.59 35.36 -5.28
C ALA A 181 -36.54 36.89 -5.08
N VAL A 182 -35.35 37.50 -5.10
CA VAL A 182 -35.19 38.96 -4.99
C VAL A 182 -35.91 39.68 -6.13
N VAL A 183 -35.75 39.21 -7.37
CA VAL A 183 -36.44 39.79 -8.54
C VAL A 183 -37.95 39.67 -8.42
N LEU A 184 -38.47 38.52 -7.98
CA LEU A 184 -39.91 38.33 -7.76
C LEU A 184 -40.45 39.25 -6.65
N CYS A 185 -39.75 39.35 -5.52
CA CYS A 185 -40.13 40.26 -4.44
C CYS A 185 -40.15 41.73 -4.91
N ALA A 186 -39.14 42.16 -5.68
CA ALA A 186 -39.09 43.50 -6.25
C ALA A 186 -40.24 43.75 -7.24
N GLY A 187 -40.57 42.78 -8.10
CA GLY A 187 -41.69 42.85 -9.03
C GLY A 187 -43.04 42.97 -8.33
N ILE A 188 -43.26 42.20 -7.27
CA ILE A 188 -44.49 42.27 -6.46
C ILE A 188 -44.60 43.63 -5.75
N ALA A 189 -43.51 44.10 -5.14
CA ALA A 189 -43.48 45.41 -4.48
C ALA A 189 -43.80 46.55 -5.45
N PHE A 190 -43.20 46.53 -6.66
CA PHE A 190 -43.50 47.51 -7.71
C PHE A 190 -44.97 47.45 -8.16
N PHE A 191 -45.52 46.24 -8.32
CA PHE A 191 -46.92 46.06 -8.70
C PHE A 191 -47.89 46.63 -7.65
N LEU A 192 -47.65 46.36 -6.36
CA LEU A 192 -48.46 46.88 -5.26
C LEU A 192 -48.38 48.42 -5.17
N LEU A 193 -47.18 49.00 -5.28
CA LEU A 193 -47.00 50.45 -5.30
C LEU A 193 -47.72 51.11 -6.48
N ARG A 194 -47.74 50.47 -7.65
CA ARG A 194 -48.43 50.98 -8.83
C ARG A 194 -49.96 50.89 -8.69
N ARG A 195 -50.48 49.86 -8.02
CA ARG A 195 -51.92 49.70 -7.77
C ARG A 195 -52.43 50.64 -6.68
N GLY A 196 -51.66 50.85 -5.62
CA GLY A 196 -51.99 51.78 -4.54
C GLY A 196 -52.04 53.26 -4.95
N LYS A 197 -51.37 53.64 -6.06
CA LYS A 197 -51.47 54.98 -6.64
C LYS A 197 -52.71 55.22 -7.52
N ARG A 198 -53.54 54.19 -7.76
CA ARG A 198 -54.75 54.25 -8.59
C ARG A 198 -56.05 54.14 -7.79
N LEU A 199 -55.96 53.98 -6.47
CA LEU A 199 -57.06 54.11 -5.50
C LEU A 199 -56.95 55.47 -4.83
#